data_AF-A0A7S4EVY9-F1
#
_entry.id   AF-A0A7S4EVY9-F1
#
_cell.length_a   1.000
_cell.length_b   1.000
_cell.length_c   1.000
_cell.angle_alpha   90.00
_cell.angle_beta   90.00
_cell.angle_gamma   90.00
#
_symmetry.space_group_name_H-M   'P 1'
#
loop_
_entity.id
_entity.type
_entity.pdbx_description
1 polymer ?
#
loop_
_entity_poly.entity_id
_entity_poly.type
_entity_poly.pdbx_seq_one_letter_code
_entity_poly.pdbx_strand_id
1 'polypeptide(L)'
;TSAGAGAGGRAGSAPMCDYTGLGDEGGPLTVATLRHGGRIVKVMGHAEMSEQAQHIADAWWMPLWREADIAVFNIGHHYRVLDSSYSSYWKLVIDILAQFAEFSKKEAQIIFRTTNLGHVACENSFAPQRTAAAAWAALGGREWRPPAATPTYFGQPRDDGDDKYDWRAPPLHEIEWRKQAAFSSLASRFSVLNVSFVDMRSDGHVAGAMAFHADSLKSTAQKDCLHYCLPGPADSWAHALYNLLLNDARFS
;
A
#
# COMPACT_ATOMS: atom_id res chain seq x y z
N THR A 1 -12.05 -43.41 25.63
CA THR A 1 -10.61 -43.15 25.40
C THR A 1 -10.49 -41.88 24.58
N SER A 2 -10.31 -40.75 25.26
CA SER A 2 -10.14 -39.42 24.68
C SER A 2 -8.68 -39.22 24.25
N ALA A 3 -8.44 -39.07 22.96
CA ALA A 3 -7.13 -38.67 22.44
C ALA A 3 -7.02 -37.14 22.50
N GLY A 4 -6.21 -36.64 23.43
CA GLY A 4 -5.81 -35.23 23.47
C GLY A 4 -4.81 -34.94 22.36
N ALA A 5 -5.16 -34.01 21.47
CA ALA A 5 -4.21 -33.42 20.54
C ALA A 5 -3.31 -32.45 21.32
N GLY A 6 -2.03 -32.79 21.43
CA GLY A 6 -1.02 -31.96 22.09
C GLY A 6 -0.82 -30.64 21.36
N ALA A 7 -0.96 -29.55 22.10
CA ALA A 7 -0.49 -28.23 21.71
C ALA A 7 1.05 -28.26 21.63
N GLY A 8 1.58 -28.36 20.41
CA GLY A 8 3.01 -28.19 20.13
C GLY A 8 3.39 -26.71 20.23
N GLY A 9 3.64 -26.22 21.44
CA GLY A 9 4.25 -24.91 21.66
C GLY A 9 5.68 -24.89 21.13
N ARG A 10 5.95 -24.08 20.09
CA ARG A 10 7.32 -23.72 19.73
C ARG A 10 7.86 -22.73 20.74
N ALA A 11 8.48 -23.23 21.79
CA ALA A 11 9.47 -22.47 22.54
C ALA A 11 10.74 -22.37 21.68
N GLY A 12 11.14 -21.16 21.31
CA GLY A 12 12.52 -20.86 20.86
C GLY A 12 12.80 -20.64 19.37
N SER A 13 11.82 -20.35 18.50
CA SER A 13 12.14 -19.90 17.14
C SER A 13 12.41 -18.40 17.11
N ALA A 14 13.60 -18.01 16.66
CA ALA A 14 13.93 -16.62 16.29
C ALA A 14 12.85 -16.04 15.35
N PRO A 15 12.60 -14.72 15.39
CA PRO A 15 11.59 -14.11 14.54
C PRO A 15 11.88 -14.41 13.07
N MET A 16 10.84 -14.81 12.33
CA MET A 16 10.96 -15.17 10.90
C MET A 16 11.26 -13.95 10.00
N CYS A 17 11.24 -12.73 10.56
CA CYS A 17 11.56 -11.51 9.83
C CYS A 17 12.08 -10.41 10.76
N ASP A 18 12.78 -9.46 10.17
CA ASP A 18 13.15 -8.22 10.84
C ASP A 18 11.90 -7.34 10.95
N TYR A 19 11.42 -7.15 12.17
CA TYR A 19 10.32 -6.24 12.50
C TYR A 19 10.82 -4.96 13.19
N THR A 20 12.13 -4.82 13.38
CA THR A 20 12.73 -3.65 14.02
C THR A 20 12.57 -2.44 13.09
N GLY A 21 11.63 -1.55 13.42
CA GLY A 21 11.32 -0.35 12.62
C GLY A 21 10.15 -0.49 11.65
N LEU A 22 9.54 -1.67 11.51
CA LEU A 22 8.25 -1.81 10.81
C LEU A 22 7.13 -1.23 11.72
N GLY A 23 6.30 -0.37 11.16
CA GLY A 23 5.36 0.49 11.90
C GLY A 23 5.93 1.81 12.41
N ASP A 24 7.27 2.00 12.41
CA ASP A 24 7.92 3.32 12.52
C ASP A 24 8.47 3.83 11.19
N GLU A 25 8.52 2.96 10.17
CA GLU A 25 8.75 3.25 8.75
C GLU A 25 9.94 4.17 8.41
N GLY A 26 10.85 4.46 9.35
CA GLY A 26 11.97 5.39 9.18
C GLY A 26 11.63 6.87 9.39
N GLY A 27 10.52 7.18 10.06
CA GLY A 27 10.06 8.56 10.27
C GLY A 27 9.48 9.21 9.00
N PRO A 28 9.18 10.52 9.02
CA PRO A 28 8.52 11.18 7.89
C PRO A 28 9.41 11.27 6.63
N LEU A 29 10.72 11.15 6.78
CA LEU A 29 11.69 11.29 5.70
C LEU A 29 12.87 10.33 5.90
N THR A 30 13.15 9.50 4.90
CA THR A 30 14.37 8.68 4.83
C THR A 30 15.09 8.93 3.51
N VAL A 31 16.41 9.07 3.54
CA VAL A 31 17.23 9.32 2.35
C VAL A 31 18.31 8.26 2.24
N ALA A 32 18.45 7.68 1.05
CA ALA A 32 19.56 6.79 0.70
C ALA A 32 20.29 7.33 -0.53
N THR A 33 21.62 7.40 -0.45
CA THR A 33 22.48 7.79 -1.58
C THR A 33 22.94 6.56 -2.34
N LEU A 34 22.82 6.59 -3.67
CA LEU A 34 23.25 5.49 -4.53
C LEU A 34 24.76 5.56 -4.78
N ARG A 35 25.41 4.39 -4.92
CA ARG A 35 26.87 4.28 -5.10
C ARG A 35 27.43 5.06 -6.30
N HIS A 36 26.61 5.27 -7.33
CA HIS A 36 27.01 5.92 -8.58
C HIS A 36 26.36 7.30 -8.76
N GLY A 37 25.90 7.91 -7.66
CA GLY A 37 25.18 9.18 -7.69
C GLY A 37 23.66 8.99 -7.78
N GLY A 38 22.92 10.03 -7.41
CA GLY A 38 21.48 9.97 -7.22
C GLY A 38 21.07 9.62 -5.79
N ARG A 39 19.78 9.77 -5.51
CA ARG A 39 19.20 9.57 -4.18
C ARG A 39 17.83 8.90 -4.30
N ILE A 40 17.55 8.00 -3.37
CA ILE A 40 16.19 7.52 -3.09
C ILE A 40 15.72 8.27 -1.87
N VAL A 41 14.56 8.91 -1.98
CA VAL A 41 13.94 9.64 -0.88
C VAL A 41 12.58 9.02 -0.62
N LYS A 42 12.41 8.49 0.58
CA LYS A 42 11.11 8.05 1.09
C LYS A 42 10.50 9.21 1.87
N VAL A 43 9.29 9.58 1.51
CA VAL A 43 8.44 10.50 2.27
C VAL A 43 7.24 9.72 2.78
N MET A 44 6.89 9.90 4.05
CA MET A 44 5.71 9.29 4.65
C MET A 44 4.97 10.32 5.51
N GLY A 45 3.65 10.36 5.38
CA GLY A 45 2.78 11.15 6.23
C GLY A 45 1.38 10.57 6.27
N HIS A 46 1.20 9.39 6.87
CA HIS A 46 -0.08 8.69 7.13
C HIS A 46 -1.39 9.36 6.59
N ALA A 47 -2.29 9.83 7.47
CA ALA A 47 -3.56 10.43 7.07
C ALA A 47 -3.36 11.84 6.47
N GLU A 48 -2.37 12.58 6.96
CA GLU A 48 -2.04 13.94 6.52
C GLU A 48 -1.70 14.00 5.02
N MET A 49 -1.14 12.96 4.42
CA MET A 49 -0.82 12.93 2.98
C MET A 49 -2.07 12.94 2.11
N SER A 50 -3.19 12.38 2.57
CA SER A 50 -4.44 12.42 1.79
C SER A 50 -5.05 13.83 1.77
N GLU A 51 -4.85 14.58 2.86
CA GLU A 51 -5.22 15.98 2.95
C GLU A 51 -4.24 16.87 2.15
N GLN A 52 -2.93 16.70 2.37
CA GLN A 52 -1.88 17.42 1.66
C GLN A 52 -1.94 17.20 0.15
N ALA A 53 -2.34 16.02 -0.32
CA ALA A 53 -2.48 15.78 -1.76
C ALA A 53 -3.57 16.66 -2.41
N GLN A 54 -4.59 17.09 -1.66
CA GLN A 54 -5.60 18.02 -2.17
C GLN A 54 -5.04 19.43 -2.38
N HIS A 55 -4.02 19.80 -1.60
CA HIS A 55 -3.35 21.09 -1.63
C HIS A 55 -1.84 20.91 -1.72
N ILE A 56 -1.39 20.26 -2.80
CA ILE A 56 -0.02 19.76 -2.88
C ILE A 56 0.99 20.89 -2.73
N ALA A 57 0.69 22.08 -3.26
CA ALA A 57 1.59 23.23 -3.24
C ALA A 57 2.08 23.62 -1.84
N ASP A 58 1.26 23.37 -0.81
CA ASP A 58 1.54 23.68 0.59
C ASP A 58 2.17 22.49 1.34
N ALA A 59 2.28 21.34 0.69
CA ALA A 59 2.84 20.15 1.31
C ALA A 59 4.35 20.32 1.55
N TRP A 60 4.78 19.98 2.77
CA TRP A 60 6.18 20.15 3.20
C TRP A 60 7.18 19.37 2.34
N TRP A 61 6.73 18.29 1.70
CA TRP A 61 7.54 17.43 0.83
C TRP A 61 7.61 17.92 -0.63
N MET A 62 6.94 19.02 -0.99
CA MET A 62 6.98 19.56 -2.35
C MET A 62 8.36 19.89 -2.92
N PRO A 63 9.32 20.40 -2.14
CA PRO A 63 10.67 20.61 -2.67
C PRO A 63 11.26 19.32 -3.22
N LEU A 64 11.01 18.17 -2.57
CA LEU A 64 11.47 16.87 -3.02
C LEU A 64 10.72 16.42 -4.28
N TRP A 65 9.41 16.64 -4.34
CA TRP A 65 8.58 16.32 -5.51
C TRP A 65 9.04 17.07 -6.76
N ARG A 66 9.30 18.38 -6.64
CA ARG A 66 9.76 19.25 -7.76
C ARG A 66 11.12 18.82 -8.30
N GLU A 67 11.95 18.19 -7.46
CA GLU A 67 13.27 17.70 -7.82
C GLU A 67 13.29 16.25 -8.30
N ALA A 68 12.20 15.50 -8.17
CA ALA A 68 12.16 14.09 -8.51
C ALA A 68 12.18 13.86 -10.03
N ASP A 69 13.02 12.93 -10.49
CA ASP A 69 12.99 12.42 -11.86
C ASP A 69 11.99 11.27 -12.01
N ILE A 70 11.81 10.50 -10.92
CA ILE A 70 10.80 9.45 -10.79
C ILE A 70 10.09 9.66 -9.45
N ALA A 71 8.77 9.86 -9.48
CA ALA A 71 7.94 9.97 -8.30
C ALA A 71 7.04 8.73 -8.19
N VAL A 72 7.25 7.92 -7.15
CA VAL A 72 6.36 6.78 -6.83
C VAL A 72 5.49 7.18 -5.66
N PHE A 73 4.17 7.11 -5.83
CA PHE A 73 3.23 7.50 -4.79
C PHE A 73 2.15 6.42 -4.59
N ASN A 74 1.61 6.39 -3.37
CA ASN A 74 0.46 5.60 -3.00
C ASN A 74 -0.46 6.46 -2.13
N ILE A 75 -1.76 6.50 -2.47
CA ILE A 75 -2.78 7.21 -1.73
C ILE A 75 -4.09 6.44 -1.86
N GLY A 76 -4.87 6.39 -0.78
CA GLY A 76 -6.23 5.85 -0.85
C GLY A 76 -6.66 5.00 0.34
N HIS A 77 -5.73 4.39 1.09
CA HIS A 77 -6.08 3.62 2.29
C HIS A 77 -6.88 4.45 3.29
N HIS A 78 -6.55 5.74 3.43
CA HIS A 78 -7.21 6.67 4.34
C HIS A 78 -8.28 7.54 3.67
N TYR A 79 -8.63 7.29 2.40
CA TYR A 79 -9.58 8.16 1.69
C TYR A 79 -10.98 8.17 2.34
N ARG A 80 -11.38 7.07 2.99
CA ARG A 80 -12.62 6.98 3.76
C ARG A 80 -12.78 8.10 4.81
N VAL A 81 -11.67 8.64 5.33
CA VAL A 81 -11.67 9.78 6.28
C VAL A 81 -12.16 11.07 5.61
N LEU A 82 -11.93 11.22 4.30
CA LEU A 82 -12.34 12.38 3.51
C LEU A 82 -13.76 12.22 2.94
N ASP A 83 -14.06 11.04 2.38
CA ASP A 83 -15.38 10.69 1.84
C ASP A 83 -15.65 9.20 2.05
N SER A 84 -16.46 8.89 3.04
CA SER A 84 -16.85 7.51 3.35
C SER A 84 -17.74 6.86 2.29
N SER A 85 -18.36 7.64 1.41
CA SER A 85 -19.23 7.16 0.33
C SER A 85 -18.48 6.81 -0.96
N TYR A 86 -17.21 7.23 -1.08
CA TYR A 86 -16.39 7.11 -2.29
C TYR A 86 -16.97 7.79 -3.54
N SER A 87 -18.03 8.58 -3.39
CA SER A 87 -18.75 9.22 -4.49
C SER A 87 -17.88 10.20 -5.28
N SER A 88 -16.85 10.75 -4.63
CA SER A 88 -16.00 11.81 -5.16
C SER A 88 -14.54 11.39 -5.41
N TYR A 89 -14.20 10.10 -5.33
CA TYR A 89 -12.82 9.65 -5.47
C TYR A 89 -12.21 10.03 -6.84
N TRP A 90 -12.97 9.85 -7.91
CA TRP A 90 -12.55 10.21 -9.28
C TRP A 90 -12.19 11.71 -9.39
N LYS A 91 -12.91 12.58 -8.66
CA LYS A 91 -12.64 14.02 -8.65
C LYS A 91 -11.33 14.33 -7.94
N LEU A 92 -11.07 13.67 -6.80
CA LEU A 92 -9.78 13.76 -6.11
C LEU A 92 -8.64 13.39 -7.07
N VAL A 93 -8.79 12.29 -7.80
CA VAL A 93 -7.77 11.83 -8.76
C VAL A 93 -7.50 12.90 -9.84
N ILE A 94 -8.54 13.46 -10.44
CA ILE A 94 -8.40 14.53 -11.46
C ILE A 94 -7.67 15.75 -10.87
N ASP A 95 -8.10 16.21 -9.69
CA ASP A 95 -7.55 17.41 -9.05
C ASP A 95 -6.08 17.20 -8.67
N ILE A 96 -5.68 16.01 -8.21
CA ILE A 96 -4.28 15.67 -7.94
C ILE A 96 -3.46 15.58 -9.24
N LEU A 97 -3.98 14.93 -10.29
CA LEU A 97 -3.26 14.80 -11.57
C LEU A 97 -2.98 16.17 -12.19
N ALA A 98 -3.90 17.12 -12.08
CA ALA A 98 -3.69 18.50 -12.53
C ALA A 98 -2.52 19.16 -11.77
N GLN A 99 -2.52 19.04 -10.44
CA GLN A 99 -1.44 19.57 -9.60
C GLN A 99 -0.09 18.88 -9.88
N PHE A 100 -0.07 17.56 -10.07
CA PHE A 100 1.14 16.84 -10.47
C PHE A 100 1.65 17.31 -11.83
N ALA A 101 0.77 17.58 -12.79
CA ALA A 101 1.18 18.13 -14.08
C ALA A 101 1.82 19.51 -13.96
N GLU A 102 1.31 20.35 -13.05
CA GLU A 102 1.82 21.69 -12.78
C GLU A 102 3.17 21.69 -12.06
N PHE A 103 3.31 20.90 -11.00
CA PHE A 103 4.45 21.01 -10.08
C PHE A 103 5.58 20.00 -10.32
N SER A 104 5.39 18.98 -11.15
CA SER A 104 6.47 18.05 -11.49
C SER A 104 7.37 18.63 -12.58
N LYS A 105 8.63 18.16 -12.67
CA LYS A 105 9.44 18.39 -13.88
C LYS A 105 8.67 17.87 -15.10
N LYS A 106 8.91 18.48 -16.26
CA LYS A 106 8.24 18.08 -17.51
C LYS A 106 8.58 16.65 -17.90
N GLU A 107 9.80 16.22 -17.61
CA GLU A 107 10.36 14.91 -17.92
C GLU A 107 10.14 13.89 -16.80
N ALA A 108 9.64 14.31 -15.64
CA ALA A 108 9.47 13.43 -14.49
C ALA A 108 8.44 12.33 -14.78
N GLN A 109 8.81 11.10 -14.48
CA GLN A 109 7.93 9.93 -14.55
C GLN A 109 7.16 9.79 -13.24
N ILE A 110 5.85 9.63 -13.34
CA ILE A 110 4.95 9.55 -12.19
C ILE A 110 4.36 8.14 -12.15
N ILE A 111 4.51 7.46 -11.02
CA ILE A 111 4.10 6.08 -10.83
C ILE A 111 3.12 6.00 -9.67
N PHE A 112 1.87 5.67 -9.96
CA PHE A 112 0.93 5.25 -8.93
C PHE A 112 1.17 3.78 -8.60
N ARG A 113 1.62 3.49 -7.38
CA ARG A 113 1.72 2.12 -6.87
C ARG A 113 0.40 1.76 -6.22
N THR A 114 -0.18 0.63 -6.58
CA THR A 114 -1.46 0.20 -5.99
C THR A 114 -1.31 -0.10 -4.52
N THR A 115 -2.39 0.11 -3.77
CA THR A 115 -2.43 -0.20 -2.36
C THR A 115 -2.46 -1.71 -2.13
N ASN A 116 -1.67 -2.24 -1.19
CA ASN A 116 -1.76 -3.64 -0.78
C ASN A 116 -2.86 -3.82 0.26
N LEU A 117 -3.48 -5.00 0.28
CA LEU A 117 -4.53 -5.30 1.25
C LEU A 117 -3.93 -5.77 2.58
N GLY A 118 -4.65 -5.51 3.67
CA GLY A 118 -4.44 -6.22 4.93
C GLY A 118 -5.17 -7.57 4.93
N HIS A 119 -4.97 -8.40 5.96
CA HIS A 119 -5.66 -9.68 6.11
C HIS A 119 -6.23 -9.86 7.50
N VAL A 120 -7.46 -10.36 7.64
CA VAL A 120 -7.99 -10.67 8.98
C VAL A 120 -7.29 -11.90 9.52
N ALA A 121 -6.87 -11.84 10.78
CA ALA A 121 -6.24 -12.95 11.51
C ALA A 121 -5.02 -13.54 10.79
N CYS A 122 -4.23 -12.69 10.14
CA CYS A 122 -3.06 -13.08 9.34
C CYS A 122 -2.00 -13.85 10.14
N GLU A 123 -1.96 -13.70 11.48
CA GLU A 123 -1.09 -14.47 12.36
C GLU A 123 -1.33 -15.98 12.29
N ASN A 124 -2.46 -16.41 11.73
CA ASN A 124 -2.80 -17.81 11.50
C ASN A 124 -2.49 -18.28 10.07
N SER A 125 -1.95 -17.41 9.21
CA SER A 125 -1.54 -17.75 7.85
C SER A 125 -0.09 -18.22 7.82
N PHE A 126 0.13 -19.45 7.38
CA PHE A 126 1.48 -20.05 7.27
C PHE A 126 1.93 -20.27 5.83
N ALA A 127 1.07 -19.94 4.87
CA ALA A 127 1.35 -20.08 3.44
C ALA A 127 0.54 -19.04 2.65
N PRO A 128 0.99 -18.69 1.43
CA PRO A 128 0.22 -17.82 0.55
C PRO A 128 -1.19 -18.36 0.29
N GLN A 129 -2.13 -17.45 0.12
CA GLN A 129 -3.47 -17.77 -0.38
C GLN A 129 -3.36 -18.32 -1.81
N ARG A 130 -4.16 -19.33 -2.11
CA ARG A 130 -4.08 -20.04 -3.40
C ARG A 130 -4.60 -19.23 -4.58
N THR A 131 -5.47 -18.24 -4.32
CA THR A 131 -6.09 -17.40 -5.34
C THR A 131 -6.29 -15.99 -4.80
N ALA A 132 -6.35 -15.01 -5.71
CA ALA A 132 -6.76 -13.66 -5.36
C ALA A 132 -8.12 -13.68 -4.65
N ALA A 133 -9.12 -14.38 -5.19
CA ALA A 133 -10.44 -14.48 -4.55
C ALA A 133 -10.38 -14.97 -3.09
N ALA A 134 -9.47 -15.89 -2.75
CA ALA A 134 -9.26 -16.34 -1.37
C ALA A 134 -8.64 -15.24 -0.49
N ALA A 135 -7.64 -14.50 -0.99
CA ALA A 135 -7.09 -13.34 -0.30
C ALA A 135 -8.15 -12.26 -0.01
N TRP A 136 -8.97 -11.95 -1.02
CA TRP A 136 -10.08 -11.01 -0.90
C TRP A 136 -11.16 -11.50 0.08
N ALA A 137 -11.44 -12.80 0.12
CA ALA A 137 -12.35 -13.38 1.11
C ALA A 137 -11.79 -13.30 2.55
N ALA A 138 -10.48 -13.38 2.73
CA ALA A 138 -9.79 -13.27 4.01
C ALA A 138 -9.81 -11.85 4.61
N LEU A 139 -10.38 -10.86 3.92
CA LEU A 139 -10.68 -9.53 4.45
C LEU A 139 -11.89 -9.50 5.41
N GLY A 140 -12.64 -10.60 5.52
CA GLY A 140 -13.86 -10.73 6.33
C GLY A 140 -15.07 -10.01 5.71
N GLY A 141 -16.05 -10.73 5.14
CA GLY A 141 -17.16 -10.07 4.42
C GLY A 141 -18.21 -9.37 5.31
N ARG A 142 -18.64 -8.13 4.99
CA ARG A 142 -20.06 -7.69 4.72
C ARG A 142 -20.31 -6.18 4.34
N GLU A 143 -21.05 -5.98 3.24
CA GLU A 143 -21.77 -4.91 2.51
C GLU A 143 -21.20 -3.58 1.92
N TRP A 144 -20.97 -3.53 0.58
CA TRP A 144 -20.56 -2.37 -0.28
C TRP A 144 -21.48 -2.36 -1.49
N ARG A 145 -21.75 -1.19 -2.04
CA ARG A 145 -22.42 -1.05 -3.34
C ARG A 145 -21.40 -0.58 -4.37
N PRO A 146 -20.89 -1.49 -5.21
CA PRO A 146 -20.02 -1.11 -6.31
C PRO A 146 -20.67 -0.15 -7.29
N PRO A 147 -19.91 0.74 -7.94
CA PRO A 147 -20.28 1.24 -9.26
C PRO A 147 -20.54 0.05 -10.19
N ALA A 148 -21.54 0.17 -11.07
CA ALA A 148 -22.09 -0.92 -11.88
C ALA A 148 -21.07 -1.69 -12.78
N ALA A 149 -19.84 -1.20 -12.92
CA ALA A 149 -18.77 -1.80 -13.73
C ALA A 149 -17.73 -2.60 -12.94
N THR A 150 -17.95 -2.87 -11.65
CA THR A 150 -16.96 -3.59 -10.82
C THR A 150 -17.11 -5.12 -10.96
N PRO A 151 -16.01 -5.88 -11.22
CA PRO A 151 -16.07 -7.34 -11.33
C PRO A 151 -16.68 -8.06 -10.10
N THR A 152 -17.22 -9.27 -10.30
CA THR A 152 -18.02 -9.99 -9.29
C THR A 152 -17.24 -10.56 -8.09
N TYR A 153 -15.91 -10.58 -8.13
CA TYR A 153 -15.06 -11.04 -7.02
C TYR A 153 -14.72 -9.94 -5.99
N PHE A 154 -15.22 -8.72 -6.19
CA PHE A 154 -15.05 -7.61 -5.26
C PHE A 154 -16.00 -7.76 -4.07
N GLY A 155 -15.41 -7.95 -2.88
CA GLY A 155 -16.14 -8.27 -1.68
C GLY A 155 -16.83 -7.08 -0.97
N GLN A 156 -17.59 -7.47 0.04
CA GLN A 156 -18.49 -6.76 0.96
C GLN A 156 -17.83 -6.10 2.25
N PRO A 157 -17.89 -4.78 2.55
CA PRO A 157 -17.34 -3.90 3.61
C PRO A 157 -17.14 -4.32 5.04
N ARG A 158 -16.64 -3.33 5.78
CA ARG A 158 -16.55 -3.28 7.22
C ARG A 158 -17.32 -2.04 7.69
N ASP A 159 -18.36 -2.27 8.47
CA ASP A 159 -19.14 -1.25 9.18
C ASP A 159 -18.91 -1.38 10.69
N ASP A 160 -17.64 -1.42 11.08
CA ASP A 160 -17.19 -0.91 12.36
C ASP A 160 -16.96 0.59 12.14
N GLY A 161 -17.80 1.47 12.69
CA GLY A 161 -17.69 2.93 12.56
C GLY A 161 -16.35 3.55 12.99
N ASP A 162 -15.37 2.72 13.35
CA ASP A 162 -13.99 3.04 13.74
C ASP A 162 -12.93 2.66 12.68
N ASP A 163 -13.25 1.90 11.61
CA ASP A 163 -12.26 1.52 10.60
C ASP A 163 -12.01 2.65 9.61
N LYS A 164 -10.94 3.40 9.86
CA LYS A 164 -10.46 4.51 9.03
C LYS A 164 -9.87 4.06 7.68
N TYR A 165 -9.76 2.76 7.43
CA TYR A 165 -9.16 2.22 6.22
C TYR A 165 -10.20 1.73 5.22
N ASP A 166 -9.90 1.86 3.93
CA ASP A 166 -10.63 1.15 2.88
C ASP A 166 -9.80 0.03 2.27
N TRP A 167 -10.13 -1.18 2.71
CA TRP A 167 -9.49 -2.42 2.31
C TRP A 167 -9.98 -2.99 0.98
N ARG A 168 -10.95 -2.36 0.29
CA ARG A 168 -11.53 -2.92 -0.95
C ARG A 168 -11.58 -1.95 -2.12
N ALA A 169 -11.35 -0.67 -1.88
CA ALA A 169 -11.12 0.30 -2.92
C ALA A 169 -9.77 0.20 -3.67
N PRO A 170 -8.71 -0.52 -3.25
CA PRO A 170 -7.43 -0.50 -3.98
C PRO A 170 -7.50 -0.77 -5.50
N PRO A 171 -8.32 -1.71 -6.02
CA PRO A 171 -8.43 -1.87 -7.46
C PRO A 171 -9.33 -0.81 -8.12
N LEU A 172 -10.28 -0.21 -7.39
CA LEU A 172 -11.01 0.97 -7.88
C LEU A 172 -10.07 2.17 -7.99
N HIS A 173 -9.18 2.34 -7.01
CA HIS A 173 -8.13 3.35 -7.07
C HIS A 173 -7.29 3.13 -8.31
N GLU A 174 -6.81 1.89 -8.54
CA GLU A 174 -6.05 1.56 -9.73
C GLU A 174 -6.76 1.94 -11.03
N ILE A 175 -8.04 1.57 -11.15
CA ILE A 175 -8.86 1.86 -12.33
C ILE A 175 -9.03 3.37 -12.51
N GLU A 176 -9.38 4.11 -11.46
CA GLU A 176 -9.57 5.55 -11.54
C GLU A 176 -8.26 6.28 -11.86
N TRP A 177 -7.15 5.98 -11.19
CA TRP A 177 -5.84 6.55 -11.52
C TRP A 177 -5.44 6.29 -12.97
N ARG A 178 -5.58 5.04 -13.43
CA ARG A 178 -5.27 4.68 -14.83
C ARG A 178 -6.16 5.44 -15.81
N LYS A 179 -7.47 5.45 -15.56
CA LYS A 179 -8.47 6.08 -16.43
C LYS A 179 -8.23 7.58 -16.52
N GLN A 180 -8.18 8.28 -15.39
CA GLN A 180 -8.06 9.74 -15.38
C GLN A 180 -6.69 10.19 -15.90
N ALA A 181 -5.61 9.46 -15.61
CA ALA A 181 -4.28 9.79 -16.13
C ALA A 181 -4.19 9.67 -17.66
N ALA A 182 -4.90 8.70 -18.26
CA ALA A 182 -4.95 8.55 -19.71
C ALA A 182 -5.58 9.75 -20.43
N PHE A 183 -6.45 10.51 -19.74
CA PHE A 183 -7.09 11.72 -20.28
C PHE A 183 -6.45 13.02 -19.78
N SER A 184 -5.33 12.96 -19.06
CA SER A 184 -4.62 14.14 -18.56
C SER A 184 -3.37 14.44 -19.39
N SER A 185 -2.74 15.58 -19.13
CA SER A 185 -1.44 15.95 -19.71
C SER A 185 -0.29 15.05 -19.25
N LEU A 186 -0.54 14.14 -18.29
CA LEU A 186 0.44 13.17 -17.79
C LEU A 186 0.42 11.84 -18.55
N ALA A 187 -0.50 11.63 -19.50
CA ALA A 187 -0.73 10.33 -20.14
C ALA A 187 0.54 9.63 -20.66
N SER A 188 1.50 10.38 -21.21
CA SER A 188 2.76 9.83 -21.74
C SER A 188 3.81 9.49 -20.68
N ARG A 189 3.67 9.98 -19.45
CA ARG A 189 4.66 9.88 -18.36
C ARG A 189 4.05 9.41 -17.03
N PHE A 190 2.87 8.81 -17.10
CA PHE A 190 2.19 8.24 -15.95
C PHE A 190 2.10 6.71 -16.09
N SER A 191 2.44 6.01 -15.02
CA SER A 191 2.40 4.55 -14.96
C SER A 191 1.67 4.07 -13.71
N VAL A 192 1.05 2.90 -13.82
CA VAL A 192 0.46 2.21 -12.68
C VAL A 192 1.30 0.98 -12.38
N LEU A 193 1.92 0.96 -11.20
CA LEU A 193 2.61 -0.20 -10.66
C LEU A 193 1.61 -1.04 -9.87
N ASN A 194 1.01 -2.03 -10.54
CA ASN A 194 0.09 -2.96 -9.90
C ASN A 194 0.87 -3.99 -9.07
N VAL A 195 0.75 -3.88 -7.75
CA VAL A 195 1.34 -4.81 -6.77
C VAL A 195 0.32 -5.75 -6.14
N SER A 196 -0.91 -5.83 -6.63
CA SER A 196 -1.97 -6.70 -6.07
C SER A 196 -1.61 -8.19 -6.06
N PHE A 197 -0.58 -8.60 -6.79
CA PHE A 197 -0.03 -9.95 -6.68
C PHE A 197 0.47 -10.29 -5.26
N VAL A 198 0.82 -9.28 -4.44
CA VAL A 198 1.15 -9.50 -3.02
C VAL A 198 -0.07 -9.70 -2.13
N ASP A 199 -1.29 -9.45 -2.62
CA ASP A 199 -2.49 -9.66 -1.81
C ASP A 199 -2.65 -11.13 -1.43
N MET A 200 -2.07 -12.07 -2.18
CA MET A 200 -2.06 -13.49 -1.77
C MET A 200 -1.11 -13.79 -0.61
N ARG A 201 -0.38 -12.82 -0.08
CA ARG A 201 0.72 -13.03 0.88
C ARG A 201 0.31 -12.78 2.33
N SER A 202 -0.83 -13.31 2.75
CA SER A 202 -1.26 -13.21 4.16
C SER A 202 -0.25 -13.82 5.14
N ASP A 203 0.60 -14.75 4.67
CA ASP A 203 1.73 -15.36 5.38
C ASP A 203 2.91 -14.43 5.62
N GLY A 204 3.02 -13.32 4.88
CA GLY A 204 4.15 -12.41 4.94
C GLY A 204 3.96 -11.23 5.88
N HIS A 205 2.83 -11.14 6.58
CA HIS A 205 2.55 -10.05 7.51
C HIS A 205 3.38 -10.15 8.79
N VAL A 206 3.58 -9.00 9.42
CA VAL A 206 4.41 -8.85 10.62
C VAL A 206 3.78 -9.41 11.90
N ALA A 207 2.47 -9.69 11.91
CA ALA A 207 1.72 -10.09 13.09
C ALA A 207 2.38 -11.17 13.96
N GLY A 208 2.95 -12.20 13.34
CA GLY A 208 3.67 -13.26 14.04
C GLY A 208 4.98 -12.80 14.70
N ALA A 209 5.69 -11.85 14.06
CA ALA A 209 6.95 -11.30 14.55
C ALA A 209 6.76 -10.25 15.66
N MET A 210 5.59 -9.59 15.72
CA MET A 210 5.32 -8.55 16.73
C MET A 210 5.54 -9.02 18.16
N ALA A 211 5.22 -10.27 18.49
CA ALA A 211 5.40 -10.82 19.84
C ALA A 211 6.86 -10.80 20.33
N PHE A 212 7.82 -10.67 19.40
CA PHE A 212 9.25 -10.61 19.68
C PHE A 212 9.82 -9.18 19.59
N HIS A 213 8.97 -8.16 19.44
CA HIS A 213 9.42 -6.77 19.35
C HIS A 213 10.05 -6.32 20.67
N ALA A 214 11.17 -5.59 20.59
CA ALA A 214 11.93 -5.15 21.78
C ALA A 214 11.17 -4.13 22.64
N ASP A 215 10.38 -3.25 22.01
CA ASP A 215 9.40 -2.40 22.70
C ASP A 215 8.18 -3.24 23.14
N SER A 216 7.98 -3.29 24.46
CA SER A 216 6.88 -4.03 25.08
C SER A 216 5.51 -3.55 24.61
N LEU A 217 5.31 -2.25 24.36
CA LEU A 217 4.02 -1.70 23.91
C LEU A 217 3.64 -2.27 22.55
N LYS A 218 4.59 -2.36 21.62
CA LYS A 218 4.39 -2.96 20.30
C LYS A 218 4.26 -4.48 20.38
N SER A 219 4.94 -5.13 21.32
CA SER A 219 4.86 -6.59 21.49
C SER A 219 3.48 -7.10 21.95
N THR A 220 2.77 -6.28 22.72
CA THR A 220 1.43 -6.56 23.25
C THR A 220 0.30 -5.87 22.47
N ALA A 221 0.63 -5.11 21.41
CA ALA A 221 -0.35 -4.40 20.61
C ALA A 221 -1.23 -5.35 19.77
N GLN A 222 -2.31 -4.80 19.22
CA GLN A 222 -3.11 -5.49 18.21
C GLN A 222 -2.21 -5.95 17.07
N LYS A 223 -2.45 -7.18 16.59
CA LYS A 223 -1.69 -7.77 15.50
C LYS A 223 -1.82 -6.95 14.22
N ASP A 224 -0.68 -6.58 13.67
CA ASP A 224 -0.54 -5.82 12.44
C ASP A 224 -0.53 -6.78 11.26
N CYS A 225 -1.66 -6.78 10.58
CA CYS A 225 -1.89 -7.52 9.35
C CYS A 225 -1.99 -6.60 8.14
N LEU A 226 -1.38 -5.42 8.20
CA LEU A 226 -1.27 -4.48 7.09
C LEU A 226 0.16 -4.47 6.53
N HIS A 227 1.14 -4.39 7.42
CA HIS A 227 2.55 -4.29 7.03
C HIS A 227 3.14 -5.68 6.78
N TYR A 228 4.10 -5.73 5.85
CA TYR A 228 4.82 -6.94 5.49
C TYR A 228 6.19 -6.97 6.15
N CYS A 229 6.61 -8.18 6.51
CA CYS A 229 7.96 -8.51 6.94
C CYS A 229 9.02 -8.12 5.89
N LEU A 230 10.23 -7.81 6.39
CA LEU A 230 11.46 -7.74 5.60
C LEU A 230 12.47 -8.78 6.10
N PRO A 231 13.16 -9.53 5.21
CA PRO A 231 12.79 -9.73 3.81
C PRO A 231 11.39 -10.36 3.69
N GLY A 232 10.70 -10.14 2.57
CA GLY A 232 9.32 -10.60 2.40
C GLY A 232 8.58 -10.01 1.19
N PRO A 233 7.23 -10.00 1.21
CA PRO A 233 6.42 -9.51 0.09
C PRO A 233 6.75 -8.09 -0.37
N ALA A 234 7.20 -7.22 0.54
CA ALA A 234 7.61 -5.85 0.21
C ALA A 234 8.82 -5.80 -0.76
N ASP A 235 9.73 -6.78 -0.70
CA ASP A 235 10.85 -6.89 -1.66
C ASP A 235 10.33 -7.09 -3.09
N SER A 236 9.17 -7.74 -3.24
CA SER A 236 8.57 -7.95 -4.56
C SER A 236 8.05 -6.65 -5.17
N TRP A 237 7.72 -5.63 -4.35
CA TRP A 237 7.40 -4.29 -4.87
C TRP A 237 8.62 -3.63 -5.48
N ALA A 238 9.79 -3.75 -4.83
CA ALA A 238 11.04 -3.22 -5.35
C ALA A 238 11.42 -3.91 -6.66
N HIS A 239 11.26 -5.23 -6.77
CA HIS A 239 11.48 -5.96 -8.03
C HIS A 239 10.48 -5.56 -9.12
N ALA A 240 9.20 -5.37 -8.78
CA ALA A 240 8.20 -4.93 -9.75
C ALA A 240 8.50 -3.52 -10.27
N LEU A 241 8.90 -2.59 -9.38
CA LEU A 241 9.34 -1.25 -9.76
C LEU A 241 10.59 -1.33 -10.64
N TYR A 242 11.61 -2.10 -10.24
CA TYR A 242 12.83 -2.29 -11.03
C TYR A 242 12.52 -2.79 -12.44
N ASN A 243 11.64 -3.79 -12.55
CA ASN A 243 11.22 -4.32 -13.85
C ASN A 243 10.45 -3.29 -14.68
N LEU A 244 9.58 -2.48 -14.07
CA LEU A 244 8.90 -1.38 -14.75
C LEU A 244 9.94 -0.39 -15.31
N LEU A 245 10.89 0.04 -14.49
CA LEU A 245 11.91 1.01 -14.89
C LEU A 245 12.84 0.50 -16.01
N LEU A 246 13.15 -0.80 -16.03
CA LEU A 246 14.03 -1.36 -17.05
C LEU A 246 13.35 -1.67 -18.38
N ASN A 247 12.08 -2.09 -18.35
CA ASN A 247 11.43 -2.67 -19.53
C ASN A 247 10.42 -1.74 -20.19
N ASP A 248 10.10 -0.61 -19.56
CA ASP A 248 9.20 0.38 -20.11
C ASP A 248 9.99 1.46 -20.84
N ALA A 249 9.76 1.57 -22.15
CA ALA A 249 10.46 2.49 -23.04
C ALA A 249 10.32 3.97 -22.64
N ARG A 250 9.40 4.30 -21.72
CA ARG A 250 9.25 5.65 -21.16
C ARG A 250 10.36 6.00 -20.16
N PHE A 251 11.10 5.01 -19.68
CA PHE A 251 12.17 5.15 -18.70
C PHE A 251 13.57 4.88 -19.27
N SER A 252 13.65 4.52 -20.56
CA SER A 252 14.90 4.23 -21.30
C SER A 252 15.42 5.42 -22.07
#